data_AF-A0A352BH21-F1
#
_entry.id   AF-A0A352BH21-F1
#
_cell.length_a   1.000
_cell.length_b   1.000
_cell.length_c   1.000
_cell.angle_alpha   90.00
_cell.angle_beta   90.00
_cell.angle_gamma   90.00
#
_symmetry.space_group_name_H-M   'P 1'
#
loop_
_entity.id
_entity.type
_entity.pdbx_description
1 polymer ?
#
loop_
_entity_poly.entity_id
_entity_poly.type
_entity_poly.pdbx_seq_one_letter_code
_entity_poly.pdbx_strand_id
1 'polypeptide(L)'
;VTNREGHAAKLYFATLFSKDWNRDCGDFYSKALNYGYTVLLSTFNREIAKTGYLTQLGIWHENQFNDFNLSCDLIEPFRPIVDRIVYKLEKDDENFKANILKMAEKQVVISGKLMFLENAIETYLRSVFAALNTNNTKLILNYEL
;
A
#
# COMPACT_ATOMS: atom_id res chain seq x y z
N VAL A 1 23.88 -4.39 5.70
CA VAL A 1 22.44 -4.14 5.44
C VAL A 1 21.76 -5.50 5.30
N THR A 2 20.84 -5.87 6.19
CA THR A 2 20.44 -7.27 6.45
C THR A 2 19.10 -7.71 5.81
N ASN A 3 18.58 -6.95 4.83
CA ASN A 3 17.30 -7.21 4.12
C ASN A 3 16.13 -7.67 5.02
N ARG A 4 15.90 -6.94 6.13
CA ARG A 4 14.90 -7.34 7.15
C ARG A 4 13.48 -7.32 6.60
N GLU A 5 13.17 -6.37 5.72
CA GLU A 5 11.87 -6.26 5.05
C GLU A 5 11.56 -7.51 4.23
N GLY A 6 12.49 -7.96 3.36
CA GLY A 6 12.31 -9.17 2.57
C GLY A 6 12.14 -10.42 3.43
N HIS A 7 12.88 -10.55 4.54
CA HIS A 7 12.69 -11.64 5.49
C HIS A 7 11.31 -11.59 6.18
N ALA A 8 10.87 -10.41 6.62
CA ALA A 8 9.56 -10.22 7.24
C ALA A 8 8.43 -10.55 6.25
N ALA A 9 8.51 -10.07 5.00
CA ALA A 9 7.54 -10.34 3.96
C ALA A 9 7.43 -11.84 3.63
N LYS A 10 8.57 -12.54 3.50
CA LYS A 10 8.59 -13.99 3.26
C LYS A 10 7.86 -14.75 4.37
N LEU A 11 8.15 -14.44 5.63
CA LEU A 11 7.49 -15.07 6.78
C LEU A 11 5.99 -14.71 6.82
N TYR A 12 5.66 -13.45 6.63
CA TYR A 12 4.28 -12.93 6.67
C TYR A 12 3.38 -13.65 5.66
N PHE A 13 3.77 -13.67 4.38
CA PHE A 13 2.95 -14.31 3.35
C PHE A 13 2.92 -15.83 3.44
N ALA A 14 4.02 -16.46 3.87
CA ALA A 14 4.03 -17.90 4.12
C ALA A 14 3.07 -18.30 5.26
N THR A 15 2.88 -17.41 6.23
CA THR A 15 1.92 -17.60 7.33
C THR A 15 0.47 -17.39 6.86
N LEU A 16 0.23 -16.45 5.95
CA LEU A 16 -1.11 -16.16 5.43
C LEU A 16 -1.63 -17.23 4.48
N PHE A 17 -0.82 -17.67 3.50
CA PHE A 17 -1.31 -18.52 2.42
C PHE A 17 -0.86 -19.98 2.54
N SER A 18 0.45 -20.22 2.59
CA SER A 18 1.03 -21.53 2.90
C SER A 18 2.55 -21.41 3.00
N LYS A 19 3.21 -22.37 3.66
CA LYS A 19 4.66 -22.37 3.93
C LYS A 19 5.53 -22.11 2.70
N ASP A 20 5.14 -22.65 1.54
CA ASP A 20 5.90 -22.57 0.29
C ASP A 20 5.40 -21.46 -0.65
N TRP A 21 4.43 -20.67 -0.19
CA TRP A 21 3.89 -19.57 -0.97
C TRP A 21 4.92 -18.46 -1.14
N ASN A 22 4.99 -17.94 -2.36
CA ASN A 22 5.80 -16.78 -2.72
C ASN A 22 5.03 -15.90 -3.70
N ARG A 23 5.45 -14.64 -3.83
CA ARG A 23 4.74 -13.65 -4.67
C ARG A 23 4.74 -14.01 -6.15
N ASP A 24 5.70 -14.80 -6.63
CA ASP A 24 5.90 -15.08 -8.05
C ASP A 24 5.24 -16.40 -8.50
N CYS A 25 4.48 -17.07 -7.63
CA CYS A 25 3.84 -18.34 -7.95
C CYS A 25 2.71 -18.24 -9.00
N GLY A 26 2.23 -17.03 -9.32
CA GLY A 26 1.23 -16.79 -10.37
C GLY A 26 -0.17 -17.33 -10.06
N ASP A 27 -0.43 -17.71 -8.81
CA ASP A 27 -1.71 -18.23 -8.35
C ASP A 27 -2.78 -17.13 -8.24
N PHE A 28 -4.00 -17.53 -7.86
CA PHE A 28 -5.12 -16.62 -7.66
C PHE A 28 -4.80 -15.50 -6.65
N TYR A 29 -4.24 -15.83 -5.49
CA TYR A 29 -3.96 -14.85 -4.43
C TYR A 29 -2.89 -13.84 -4.86
N SER A 30 -1.83 -14.29 -5.55
CA SER A 30 -0.81 -13.39 -6.07
C SER A 30 -1.39 -12.40 -7.08
N LYS A 31 -2.24 -12.88 -7.99
CA LYS A 31 -2.98 -12.03 -8.96
C LYS A 31 -3.92 -11.05 -8.26
N ALA A 32 -4.64 -11.51 -7.24
CA ALA A 32 -5.55 -10.67 -6.45
C ALA A 32 -4.79 -9.56 -5.69
N LEU A 33 -3.67 -9.89 -5.04
CA LEU A 33 -2.79 -8.92 -4.38
C LEU A 33 -2.24 -7.90 -5.39
N ASN A 34 -1.75 -8.36 -6.55
CA ASN A 34 -1.25 -7.46 -7.60
C ASN A 34 -2.34 -6.47 -8.04
N TYR A 35 -3.57 -6.97 -8.26
CA TYR A 35 -4.68 -6.10 -8.62
C TYR A 35 -5.00 -5.08 -7.52
N GLY A 36 -5.11 -5.52 -6.27
CA GLY A 36 -5.41 -4.63 -5.15
C GLY A 36 -4.31 -3.60 -4.88
N TYR A 37 -3.04 -3.99 -4.98
CA TYR A 37 -1.93 -3.06 -4.86
C TYR A 37 -1.92 -2.05 -6.01
N THR A 38 -2.25 -2.44 -7.24
CA THR A 38 -2.36 -1.49 -8.37
C THR A 38 -3.50 -0.50 -8.15
N VAL A 39 -4.66 -0.94 -7.67
CA VAL A 39 -5.78 -0.04 -7.32
C VAL A 39 -5.35 0.93 -6.23
N LEU A 40 -4.72 0.44 -5.15
CA LEU A 40 -4.23 1.29 -4.06
C LEU A 40 -3.17 2.29 -4.56
N LEU A 41 -2.21 1.82 -5.37
CA LEU A 41 -1.15 2.64 -5.96
C LEU A 41 -1.71 3.75 -6.83
N SER A 42 -2.78 3.49 -7.59
CA SER A 42 -3.44 4.52 -8.39
C SER A 42 -3.99 5.67 -7.54
N THR A 43 -4.48 5.38 -6.34
CA THR A 43 -4.93 6.39 -5.38
C THR A 43 -3.75 7.20 -4.85
N PHE A 44 -2.67 6.55 -4.47
CA PHE A 44 -1.43 7.24 -4.07
C PHE A 44 -0.88 8.14 -5.17
N ASN A 45 -0.77 7.63 -6.40
CA ASN A 45 -0.34 8.41 -7.58
C ASN A 45 -1.17 9.68 -7.75
N ARG A 46 -2.50 9.55 -7.65
CA ARG A 46 -3.43 10.69 -7.78
C ARG A 46 -3.21 11.72 -6.68
N GLU A 47 -3.11 11.30 -5.42
CA GLU A 47 -2.93 12.22 -4.30
C GLU A 47 -1.55 12.89 -4.29
N ILE A 48 -0.49 12.17 -4.66
CA ILE A 48 0.85 12.72 -4.83
C ILE A 48 0.84 13.79 -5.94
N ALA A 49 0.26 13.48 -7.11
CA ALA A 49 0.16 14.42 -8.21
C ALA A 49 -0.67 15.67 -7.84
N LYS A 50 -1.79 15.50 -7.13
CA LYS A 50 -2.61 16.62 -6.62
C LYS A 50 -1.84 17.58 -5.72
N THR A 51 -0.86 17.08 -4.97
CA THR A 51 -0.01 17.90 -4.08
C THR A 51 1.19 18.54 -4.78
N GLY A 52 1.38 18.28 -6.09
CA GLY A 52 2.43 18.88 -6.91
C GLY A 52 3.78 18.15 -6.86
N TYR A 53 3.85 16.94 -6.27
CA TYR A 53 5.06 16.13 -6.22
C TYR A 53 5.19 15.22 -7.43
N LEU A 54 6.43 14.91 -7.79
CA LEU A 54 6.76 13.97 -8.88
C LEU A 54 6.71 12.54 -8.34
N THR A 55 5.95 11.67 -9.00
CA THR A 55 5.85 10.25 -8.64
C THR A 55 7.11 9.46 -9.00
N GLN A 56 7.92 9.97 -9.93
CA GLN A 56 9.13 9.32 -10.45
C GLN A 56 10.30 9.34 -9.45
N LEU A 57 10.32 10.30 -8.53
CA LEU A 57 11.42 10.53 -7.59
C LEU A 57 11.12 9.85 -6.25
N GLY A 58 11.58 8.60 -6.10
CA GLY A 58 11.46 7.87 -4.84
C GLY A 58 12.36 8.41 -3.73
N ILE A 59 12.06 8.00 -2.51
CA ILE A 59 12.92 8.16 -1.32
C ILE A 59 14.01 7.07 -1.35
N TRP A 60 13.63 5.84 -1.69
CA TRP A 60 14.54 4.70 -1.79
C TRP A 60 14.55 4.10 -3.19
N HIS A 61 13.37 3.92 -3.81
CA HIS A 61 13.31 3.36 -5.15
C HIS A 61 13.81 4.37 -6.20
N GLU A 62 14.83 3.97 -6.96
CA GLU A 62 15.47 4.77 -8.03
C GLU A 62 15.38 4.11 -9.41
N ASN A 63 14.42 3.20 -9.61
CA ASN A 63 14.27 2.50 -10.89
C ASN A 63 13.82 3.48 -11.98
N GLN A 64 14.72 3.76 -12.92
CA GLN A 64 14.47 4.66 -14.07
C GLN A 64 13.33 4.21 -14.99
N PHE A 65 12.89 2.94 -14.92
CA PHE A 65 11.77 2.41 -15.70
C PHE A 65 10.44 2.42 -14.92
N ASN A 66 10.44 2.88 -13.67
CA ASN A 66 9.25 2.98 -12.84
C ASN A 66 8.88 4.45 -12.60
N ASP A 67 7.83 4.92 -13.28
CA ASP A 67 7.32 6.29 -13.14
C ASP A 67 6.63 6.57 -11.78
N PHE A 68 6.55 5.57 -10.91
CA PHE A 68 5.80 5.62 -9.65
C PHE A 68 6.65 5.28 -8.42
N ASN A 69 7.98 5.48 -8.48
CA ASN A 69 8.89 5.17 -7.37
C ASN A 69 8.45 5.77 -6.02
N LEU A 70 8.07 7.05 -5.98
CA LEU A 70 7.62 7.71 -4.74
C LEU A 70 6.37 7.04 -4.18
N SER A 71 5.42 6.73 -5.05
CA SER A 71 4.19 6.06 -4.65
C SER A 71 4.45 4.65 -4.14
N CYS A 72 5.39 3.91 -4.75
CA CYS A 72 5.84 2.61 -4.28
C CYS A 72 6.50 2.68 -2.90
N ASP A 73 7.22 3.76 -2.58
CA ASP A 73 7.74 3.96 -1.22
C ASP A 73 6.63 4.25 -0.21
N LEU A 74 5.66 5.09 -0.59
CA LEU A 74 4.66 5.62 0.36
C LEU A 74 3.46 4.70 0.58
N ILE A 75 3.20 3.76 -0.33
CA ILE A 75 2.12 2.76 -0.20
C ILE A 75 2.40 1.68 0.84
N GLU A 76 3.67 1.45 1.21
CA GLU A 76 4.08 0.29 2.02
C GLU A 76 3.25 0.09 3.30
N PRO A 77 2.97 1.14 4.12
CA PRO A 77 2.16 0.96 5.33
C PRO A 77 0.70 0.57 5.04
N PHE A 78 0.19 0.80 3.83
CA PHE A 78 -1.20 0.57 3.45
C PHE A 78 -1.43 -0.78 2.75
N ARG A 79 -0.38 -1.47 2.31
CA ARG A 79 -0.48 -2.83 1.73
C ARG A 79 -1.28 -3.82 2.60
N PRO A 80 -1.15 -3.83 3.95
CA PRO A 80 -1.94 -4.73 4.80
C PRO A 80 -3.46 -4.60 4.66
N ILE A 81 -3.98 -3.46 4.19
CA ILE A 81 -5.41 -3.30 3.91
C ILE A 81 -5.84 -4.22 2.76
N VAL A 82 -5.05 -4.25 1.68
CA VAL A 82 -5.27 -5.12 0.53
C VAL A 82 -5.08 -6.57 0.94
N ASP A 83 -4.03 -6.88 1.71
CA ASP A 83 -3.76 -8.24 2.19
C ASP A 83 -4.95 -8.82 2.95
N ARG A 84 -5.53 -8.04 3.87
CA ARG A 84 -6.71 -8.44 4.66
C ARG A 84 -7.95 -8.68 3.80
N ILE A 85 -8.11 -7.95 2.69
CA ILE A 85 -9.22 -8.16 1.76
C ILE A 85 -8.97 -9.44 0.99
N VAL A 86 -7.77 -9.60 0.41
CA VAL A 86 -7.43 -10.75 -0.42
C VAL A 86 -7.43 -12.05 0.37
N TYR A 87 -6.95 -12.03 1.60
CA TYR A 87 -6.98 -13.19 2.50
C TYR A 87 -8.40 -13.70 2.77
N LYS A 88 -9.42 -12.83 2.70
CA LYS A 88 -10.82 -13.19 2.90
C LYS A 88 -11.54 -13.63 1.63
N LEU A 89 -10.89 -13.55 0.47
CA LEU A 89 -11.48 -14.01 -0.78
C LEU A 89 -11.51 -15.54 -0.81
N GLU A 90 -12.58 -16.06 -1.39
CA GLU A 90 -12.62 -17.46 -1.78
C GLU A 90 -11.65 -17.67 -2.94
N LYS A 91 -10.98 -18.83 -2.93
CA LYS A 91 -10.05 -19.19 -3.99
C LYS A 91 -10.78 -19.24 -5.33
N ASP A 92 -10.20 -18.63 -6.35
CA ASP A 92 -10.75 -18.57 -7.70
C ASP A 92 -12.10 -17.80 -7.80
N ASP A 93 -12.38 -16.90 -6.85
CA ASP A 93 -13.54 -15.98 -6.90
C ASP A 93 -13.51 -15.11 -8.17
N GLU A 94 -14.45 -15.34 -9.09
CA GLU A 94 -14.57 -14.58 -10.34
C GLU A 94 -14.84 -13.09 -10.11
N ASN A 95 -15.44 -12.74 -8.96
CA ASN A 95 -15.77 -11.37 -8.57
C ASN A 95 -14.71 -10.71 -7.69
N PHE A 96 -13.52 -11.31 -7.55
CA PHE A 96 -12.47 -10.82 -6.65
C PHE A 96 -12.15 -9.33 -6.87
N LYS A 97 -12.16 -8.87 -8.12
CA LYS A 97 -11.90 -7.45 -8.47
C LYS A 97 -12.94 -6.52 -7.85
N ALA A 98 -14.22 -6.86 -7.97
CA ALA A 98 -15.31 -6.07 -7.38
C ALA A 98 -15.22 -6.08 -5.85
N ASN A 99 -14.88 -7.23 -5.25
CA ASN A 99 -14.66 -7.34 -3.81
C ASN A 99 -13.47 -6.49 -3.33
N ILE A 100 -12.39 -6.41 -4.11
CA ILE A 100 -11.25 -5.53 -3.83
C ILE A 100 -11.63 -4.05 -3.95
N LEU A 101 -12.45 -3.67 -4.93
CA LEU A 101 -12.86 -2.27 -5.13
C LEU A 101 -13.66 -1.70 -3.94
N LYS A 102 -14.35 -2.56 -3.17
CA LYS A 102 -14.99 -2.17 -1.89
C LYS A 102 -13.99 -1.61 -0.86
N MET A 103 -12.68 -1.74 -1.09
CA MET A 103 -11.65 -1.01 -0.33
C MET A 103 -11.89 0.50 -0.31
N ALA A 104 -12.47 1.08 -1.38
CA ALA A 104 -12.79 2.51 -1.43
C ALA A 104 -13.80 2.94 -0.34
N GLU A 105 -14.65 2.02 0.10
CA GLU A 105 -15.65 2.25 1.15
C GLU A 105 -15.07 2.09 2.55
N LYS A 106 -13.84 1.59 2.69
CA LYS A 106 -13.21 1.40 4.00
C LYS A 106 -12.94 2.73 4.67
N GLN A 107 -13.21 2.75 5.96
CA GLN A 107 -12.83 3.84 6.84
C GLN A 107 -11.69 3.37 7.75
N VAL A 108 -10.78 4.29 8.04
CA VAL A 108 -9.66 4.09 8.96
C VAL A 108 -9.57 5.30 9.89
N VAL A 109 -8.93 5.13 11.04
CA VAL A 109 -8.70 6.23 11.97
C VAL A 109 -7.32 6.80 11.72
N ILE A 110 -7.19 8.11 11.52
CA ILE A 110 -5.90 8.80 11.47
C ILE A 110 -5.98 10.07 12.31
N SER A 111 -5.00 10.27 13.20
CA SER A 111 -5.03 11.38 14.17
C SER A 111 -6.34 11.47 14.97
N GLY A 112 -6.90 10.32 15.36
CA GLY A 112 -8.14 10.23 16.13
C GLY A 112 -9.44 10.54 15.36
N LYS A 113 -9.37 10.70 14.03
CA LYS A 113 -10.54 10.95 13.17
C LYS A 113 -10.83 9.76 12.27
N LEU A 114 -12.07 9.27 12.31
CA LEU A 114 -12.57 8.27 11.37
C LEU A 114 -12.82 8.93 10.01
N MET A 115 -12.21 8.42 8.95
CA MET A 115 -12.39 8.92 7.60
C MET A 115 -12.24 7.81 6.56
N PHE A 116 -12.78 8.04 5.36
CA PHE A 116 -12.57 7.13 4.24
C PHE A 116 -11.09 7.01 3.87
N LEU A 117 -10.71 5.85 3.34
CA LEU A 117 -9.33 5.51 3.01
C LEU A 117 -8.65 6.55 2.13
N GLU A 118 -9.35 7.10 1.14
CA GLU A 118 -8.80 8.15 0.27
C GLU A 118 -8.36 9.39 1.06
N ASN A 119 -9.21 9.90 1.96
CA ASN A 119 -8.90 11.05 2.80
C ASN A 119 -7.78 10.74 3.81
N ALA A 120 -7.71 9.49 4.28
CA ALA A 120 -6.63 9.05 5.15
C ALA A 120 -5.28 9.01 4.41
N ILE A 121 -5.27 8.55 3.16
CA ILE A 121 -4.08 8.58 2.29
C ILE A 121 -3.63 10.02 2.06
N GLU A 122 -4.55 10.95 1.76
CA GLU A 122 -4.22 12.36 1.62
C GLU A 122 -3.59 12.93 2.91
N THR A 123 -4.19 12.64 4.07
CA THR A 123 -3.69 13.10 5.37
C THR A 123 -2.31 12.53 5.68
N TYR A 124 -2.11 11.23 5.41
CA TYR A 124 -0.83 10.56 5.52
C TYR A 124 0.24 11.22 4.65
N LEU A 125 -0.03 11.40 3.35
CA LEU A 125 0.91 11.98 2.39
C LEU A 125 1.30 13.41 2.78
N ARG A 126 0.33 14.26 3.17
CA ARG A 126 0.61 15.61 3.66
C ARG A 126 1.54 15.59 4.87
N SER A 127 1.34 14.64 5.80
CA SER A 127 2.18 14.49 6.99
C SER A 127 3.61 14.06 6.64
N VAL A 128 3.77 13.14 5.68
CA VAL A 128 5.07 12.69 5.17
C VAL A 128 5.81 13.84 4.48
N PHE A 129 5.13 14.58 3.60
CA PHE A 129 5.74 15.72 2.92
C PHE A 129 6.12 16.85 3.88
N ALA A 130 5.29 17.12 4.90
CA ALA A 130 5.67 18.04 5.97
C ALA A 130 6.92 17.56 6.72
N ALA A 131 7.00 16.26 7.03
CA ALA A 131 8.17 15.66 7.67
C ALA A 131 9.44 15.79 6.81
N LEU A 132 9.35 15.54 5.50
CA LEU A 132 10.46 15.67 4.57
C LEU A 132 10.95 17.13 4.46
N ASN A 133 10.03 18.08 4.28
CA ASN A 133 10.38 19.50 4.11
C ASN A 133 10.95 20.15 5.38
N THR A 134 10.57 19.63 6.56
CA THR A 134 11.04 20.15 7.85
C THR A 134 12.12 19.29 8.49
N ASN A 135 12.51 18.19 7.83
CA ASN A 135 13.40 17.16 8.36
C ASN A 135 12.99 16.66 9.76
N ASN A 136 11.68 16.45 9.97
CA ASN A 136 11.11 16.03 11.24
C ASN A 136 10.12 14.86 11.08
N THR A 137 10.62 13.64 11.26
CA THR A 137 9.84 12.39 11.11
C THR A 137 8.71 12.24 12.13
N LYS A 138 8.72 12.98 13.24
CA LYS A 138 7.64 12.94 14.24
C LYS A 138 6.30 13.48 13.72
N LEU A 139 6.32 14.19 12.59
CA LEU A 139 5.11 14.69 11.94
C LEU A 139 4.33 13.60 11.20
N ILE A 140 4.95 12.46 10.90
CA ILE A 140 4.31 11.38 10.13
C ILE A 140 3.15 10.81 10.95
N LEU A 141 1.96 10.88 10.38
CA LEU A 141 0.75 10.32 10.96
C LEU A 141 0.54 8.90 10.45
N ASN A 142 0.24 7.96 11.33
CA ASN A 142 -0.12 6.60 10.94
C ASN A 142 -1.63 6.40 11.06
N TYR A 143 -2.19 5.52 10.23
CA TYR A 143 -3.57 5.09 10.37
C TYR A 143 -3.67 3.89 11.31
N GLU A 144 -4.84 3.73 11.90
CA GLU A 144 -5.23 2.61 12.75
C GLU A 144 -6.46 1.94 12.11
N LEU A 145 -6.50 0.60 12.19
CA LEU A 145 -7.56 -0.26 11.62
C LEU A 145 -8.57 -0.69 12.67
#